data_AF-A0A528IPZ7-F1
#
_entry.id   AF-A0A528IPZ7-F1
#
_cell.length_a   1.000
_cell.length_b   1.000
_cell.length_c   1.000
_cell.angle_alpha   90.00
_cell.angle_beta   90.00
_cell.angle_gamma   90.00
#
_symmetry.space_group_name_H-M   'P 1'
#
loop_
_entity.id
_entity.type
_entity.pdbx_description
1 polymer ?
#
loop_
_entity_poly.entity_id
_entity_poly.type
_entity_poly.pdbx_seq_one_letter_code
_entity_poly.pdbx_strand_id
1 'polypeptide(L)'
;VYRDTLIEQAEQGVDYFTIHAGVRLHYIPLTVDRVTGIVSRGGSIMAKWCLHHHRESFLYEHFEEICDIARAYDVSFSLGDGLRPGSIA
;
A
#
# COMPACT_ATOMS: atom_id res chain seq x y z
N VAL A 1 10.08 -7.15 -8.92
CA VAL A 1 8.72 -7.69 -8.67
C VAL A 1 7.68 -6.59 -8.64
N TYR A 2 7.52 -5.79 -7.58
CA TYR A 2 6.40 -4.81 -7.53
C TYR A 2 6.43 -3.79 -8.66
N ARG A 3 7.62 -3.21 -8.96
CA ARG A 3 7.84 -2.32 -10.10
C ARG A 3 7.41 -2.95 -11.42
N ASP A 4 7.83 -4.20 -11.67
CA ASP A 4 7.53 -4.90 -12.92
C ASP A 4 6.03 -5.18 -13.05
N THR A 5 5.36 -5.52 -11.93
CA THR A 5 3.90 -5.66 -11.88
C THR A 5 3.18 -4.36 -12.23
N LEU A 6 3.65 -3.20 -11.76
CA LEU A 6 3.05 -1.91 -12.12
C LEU A 6 3.16 -1.62 -13.61
N ILE A 7 4.33 -1.89 -14.21
CA ILE A 7 4.57 -1.70 -15.64
C ILE A 7 3.68 -2.64 -16.46
N GLU A 8 3.67 -3.93 -16.12
CA GLU A 8 2.83 -4.93 -16.80
C GLU A 8 1.35 -4.55 -16.77
N GLN A 9 0.83 -4.13 -15.61
CA GLN A 9 -0.57 -3.73 -15.47
C GLN A 9 -0.89 -2.42 -16.20
N ALA A 10 0.04 -1.46 -16.20
CA ALA A 10 -0.12 -0.23 -16.94
C ALA A 10 -0.13 -0.48 -18.46
N GLU A 11 0.74 -1.35 -18.97
CA GLU A 11 0.75 -1.78 -20.38
C GLU A 11 -0.52 -2.53 -20.78
N GLN A 12 -1.16 -3.23 -19.84
CA GLN A 12 -2.46 -3.87 -20.03
C GLN A 12 -3.64 -2.88 -20.01
N GLY A 13 -3.41 -1.60 -19.69
CA GLY A 13 -4.44 -0.56 -19.68
C GLY A 13 -5.24 -0.46 -18.39
N VAL A 14 -4.65 -0.79 -17.23
CA VAL A 14 -5.29 -0.52 -15.94
C VAL A 14 -5.36 0.99 -15.68
N ASP A 15 -6.57 1.53 -15.49
CA ASP A 15 -6.79 2.98 -15.37
C ASP A 15 -6.39 3.58 -14.00
N TYR A 16 -6.37 2.76 -12.94
CA TYR A 16 -5.97 3.23 -11.61
C TYR A 16 -5.37 2.13 -10.73
N PHE A 17 -4.46 2.51 -9.83
CA PHE A 17 -3.88 1.61 -8.84
C PHE A 17 -4.34 1.91 -7.42
N THR A 18 -4.74 0.87 -6.69
CA THR A 18 -4.89 0.98 -5.23
C THR A 18 -3.55 0.70 -4.54
N ILE A 19 -2.87 1.76 -4.09
CA ILE A 19 -1.54 1.68 -3.48
C ILE A 19 -1.62 1.98 -1.98
N HIS A 20 -1.21 1.03 -1.14
CA HIS A 20 -1.27 1.15 0.32
C HIS A 20 -0.01 1.84 0.91
N ALA A 21 0.48 2.91 0.27
CA ALA A 21 1.69 3.63 0.69
C ALA A 21 1.55 4.32 2.06
N GLY A 22 0.31 4.52 2.54
CA GLY A 22 0.05 5.08 3.87
C GLY A 22 0.27 4.11 5.04
N VAL A 23 0.49 2.81 4.80
CA VAL A 23 0.77 1.83 5.87
C VAL A 23 2.23 1.90 6.25
N ARG A 24 2.56 2.80 7.18
CA ARG A 24 3.93 3.04 7.67
C ARG A 24 4.27 2.17 8.88
N LEU A 25 5.55 1.82 9.04
CA LEU A 25 6.01 0.92 10.11
C LEU A 25 5.55 1.38 11.51
N HIS A 26 5.71 2.66 11.81
CA HIS A 26 5.36 3.24 13.11
C HIS A 26 3.84 3.39 13.34
N TYR A 27 3.00 3.22 12.31
CA TYR A 27 1.55 3.19 12.47
C TYR A 27 1.00 1.81 12.81
N ILE A 28 1.75 0.73 12.55
CA ILE A 28 1.29 -0.64 12.79
C ILE A 28 0.97 -0.89 14.28
N PRO A 29 1.81 -0.47 15.25
CA PRO A 29 1.49 -0.65 16.67
C PRO A 29 0.21 0.05 17.12
N LEU A 30 -0.21 1.13 16.45
CA LEU A 30 -1.46 1.85 16.76
C LEU A 30 -2.72 1.00 16.51
N THR A 31 -2.57 -0.16 15.87
CA THR A 31 -3.69 -1.07 15.55
C THR A 31 -3.80 -2.27 16.50
N VAL A 32 -2.87 -2.42 17.46
CA VAL A 32 -2.81 -3.60 18.33
C VAL A 32 -4.05 -3.76 19.22
N ASP A 33 -4.62 -2.64 19.67
CA ASP A 33 -5.78 -2.63 20.57
C ASP A 33 -7.12 -2.56 19.82
N ARG A 34 -7.12 -2.61 18.48
CA ARG A 34 -8.38 -2.64 17.71
C ARG A 34 -9.07 -3.98 17.85
N VAL A 35 -10.39 -3.96 18.07
CA VAL A 35 -11.23 -5.16 18.15
C VAL A 35 -11.04 -6.08 16.94
N THR A 36 -10.93 -5.52 15.73
CA THR A 36 -10.76 -6.27 14.48
C THR A 36 -9.38 -6.11 13.83
N GLY A 37 -8.42 -5.48 14.51
CA GLY A 37 -7.07 -5.24 13.96
C GLY A 37 -7.06 -4.53 12.59
N ILE A 38 -6.18 -5.01 11.70
CA ILE A 38 -6.05 -4.56 10.31
C ILE A 38 -6.90 -5.45 9.40
N VAL A 39 -7.97 -4.90 8.83
CA VAL A 39 -8.90 -5.64 7.95
C VAL A 39 -8.66 -5.44 6.45
N SER A 40 -7.78 -4.49 6.08
CA SER A 40 -7.37 -4.36 4.68
C SER A 40 -6.46 -5.51 4.28
N ARG A 41 -6.81 -6.25 3.22
CA ARG A 41 -5.93 -7.29 2.65
C ARG A 41 -4.59 -6.70 2.19
N GLY A 42 -4.61 -5.60 1.43
CA GLY A 42 -3.38 -4.96 0.98
C GLY A 42 -2.61 -4.33 2.14
N GLY A 43 -3.33 -3.73 3.09
CA GLY A 43 -2.73 -3.17 4.30
C GLY A 43 -2.07 -4.22 5.20
N SER A 44 -2.69 -5.39 5.38
CA SER A 44 -2.12 -6.47 6.21
C SER A 44 -0.90 -7.14 5.56
N ILE A 45 -0.88 -7.25 4.22
CA ILE A 45 0.32 -7.66 3.47
C ILE A 45 1.47 -6.69 3.74
N MET A 46 1.22 -5.37 3.66
CA MET A 46 2.27 -4.40 3.94
C MET A 46 2.68 -4.36 5.40
N ALA A 47 1.74 -4.43 6.33
CA ALA A 47 2.07 -4.50 7.76
C ALA A 47 2.98 -5.70 8.06
N LYS A 48 2.66 -6.88 7.51
CA LYS A 48 3.50 -8.08 7.64
C LYS A 48 4.90 -7.85 7.06
N TRP A 49 4.99 -7.25 5.88
CA TRP A 49 6.29 -6.97 5.24
C TRP A 49 7.15 -6.03 6.10
N CYS A 50 6.57 -4.92 6.58
CA CYS A 50 7.27 -3.94 7.42
C CYS A 50 7.77 -4.58 8.73
N LEU A 51 6.93 -5.40 9.39
CA LEU A 51 7.31 -6.09 10.62
C LEU A 51 8.38 -7.17 10.39
N HIS A 52 8.28 -7.93 9.30
CA HIS A 52 9.23 -9.00 8.99
C HIS A 52 10.63 -8.45 8.71
N HIS A 53 10.72 -7.35 7.98
CA HIS A 53 12.00 -6.72 7.65
C HIS A 53 12.45 -5.65 8.65
N HIS A 54 11.56 -5.25 9.57
CA HIS A 54 11.74 -4.10 10.46
C HIS A 54 12.17 -2.83 9.70
N ARG A 55 11.49 -2.55 8.59
CA ARG A 55 11.77 -1.44 7.67
C ARG A 55 10.50 -0.65 7.36
N GLU A 56 10.69 0.59 6.93
CA GLU A 56 9.59 1.42 6.41
C GLU A 56 9.01 0.80 5.14
N SER A 57 7.72 1.02 4.90
CA SER A 57 7.02 0.53 3.72
C SER A 57 7.76 0.88 2.43
N PHE A 58 8.16 -0.12 1.65
CA PHE A 58 8.81 0.12 0.36
C PHE A 58 7.91 0.90 -0.61
N LEU A 59 6.58 0.82 -0.46
CA LEU A 59 5.64 1.64 -1.23
C LEU A 59 5.73 3.12 -0.87
N TYR A 60 6.07 3.42 0.39
CA TYR A 60 6.31 4.78 0.86
C TYR A 60 7.71 5.26 0.46
N GLU A 61 8.74 4.42 0.67
CA GLU A 61 10.14 4.77 0.33
C GLU A 61 10.34 5.04 -1.17
N HIS A 62 9.65 4.29 -2.04
CA HIS A 62 9.76 4.41 -3.50
C HIS A 62 8.56 5.13 -4.14
N PHE A 63 7.82 5.94 -3.38
CA PHE A 63 6.59 6.57 -3.88
C PHE A 63 6.83 7.46 -5.12
N GLU A 64 7.98 8.15 -5.19
CA GLU A 64 8.37 8.97 -6.34
C GLU A 64 8.54 8.14 -7.62
N GLU A 65 9.23 7.00 -7.54
CA GLU A 65 9.39 6.08 -8.69
C GLU A 65 8.04 5.52 -9.15
N ILE A 66 7.12 5.26 -8.22
CA ILE A 66 5.75 4.82 -8.54
C ILE A 66 4.99 5.94 -9.26
N CYS A 67 5.16 7.20 -8.85
CA CYS A 67 4.58 8.36 -9.54
C CYS A 67 5.12 8.51 -10.97
N ASP A 68 6.40 8.25 -11.21
CA ASP A 68 6.97 8.30 -12.56
C ASP A 68 6.36 7.24 -13.48
N ILE A 69 6.13 6.02 -12.98
CA ILE A 69 5.42 4.97 -13.72
C ILE A 69 3.98 5.41 -13.98
N ALA A 70 3.23 5.81 -12.95
CA ALA A 70 1.83 6.21 -13.11
C ALA A 70 1.68 7.35 -14.13
N ARG A 71 2.57 8.35 -14.10
CA ARG A 71 2.60 9.47 -15.04
C ARG A 71 2.85 9.03 -16.49
N ALA A 72 3.73 8.04 -16.71
CA ALA A 72 4.08 7.60 -18.06
C ALA A 72 2.91 6.95 -18.81
N TYR A 73 1.94 6.41 -18.08
CA TYR A 73 0.79 5.68 -18.65
C TYR A 73 -0.58 6.31 -18.30
N ASP A 74 -0.59 7.51 -17.70
CA ASP A 74 -1.80 8.20 -17.21
C ASP A 74 -2.65 7.37 -16.24
N VAL A 75 -1.99 6.59 -15.37
CA VAL A 75 -2.67 5.76 -14.37
C VAL A 75 -2.99 6.62 -13.14
N SER A 76 -4.26 6.64 -12.74
CA SER A 76 -4.71 7.37 -11.57
C SER A 76 -4.33 6.69 -10.25
N PHE A 77 -4.08 7.48 -9.21
CA PHE A 77 -3.87 6.95 -7.86
C PHE A 77 -5.18 6.81 -7.09
N SER A 78 -5.41 5.61 -6.54
CA SER A 78 -6.30 5.38 -5.41
C SER A 78 -5.44 5.08 -4.19
N LEU A 79 -5.20 6.07 -3.33
CA LEU A 79 -4.39 5.87 -2.13
C LEU A 79 -5.16 5.00 -1.13
N GLY A 80 -4.69 3.78 -0.95
CA GLY A 80 -5.40 2.73 -0.22
C GLY A 80 -5.48 2.99 1.28
N ASP A 81 -6.66 2.78 1.84
CA ASP A 81 -6.99 2.91 3.26
C ASP A 81 -6.55 1.70 4.10
N GLY A 82 -5.25 1.39 4.05
CA GLY A 82 -4.70 0.15 4.63
C GLY A 82 -4.96 -0.06 6.13
N LEU A 83 -5.26 1.01 6.87
CA LEU A 83 -5.60 0.98 8.28
C LEU A 83 -7.06 1.39 8.54
N ARG A 84 -7.98 1.19 7.58
CA ARG A 84 -9.42 1.41 7.78
C ARG A 84 -9.99 0.60 8.96
N PRO A 85 -11.03 1.09 9.65
CA PRO A 85 -11.70 0.33 10.71
C PRO A 85 -12.45 -0.87 10.11
N GLY A 86 -12.43 -2.00 10.83
CA GLY A 86 -13.23 -3.19 10.50
C GLY A 86 -14.51 -3.33 11.33
N SER A 87 -14.70 -2.46 12.31
CA SER A 87 -15.84 -2.41 13.22
C SER A 87 -16.09 -0.98 13.67
N ILE A 88 -17.25 -0.74 14.28
CA ILE A 88 -17.64 0.56 14.87
C ILE A 88 -16.99 0.81 16.24
N ALA A 89 -16.59 -0.26 16.94
CA ALA A 89 -16.06 -0.27 18.30
C ALA A 89 -14.80 0.58 18.49
#